data_AF-A0A2E0JJC9-F1
#
_entry.id   AF-A0A2E0JJC9-F1
#
_cell.length_a   1.000
_cell.length_b   1.000
_cell.length_c   1.000
_cell.angle_alpha   90.00
_cell.angle_beta   90.00
_cell.angle_gamma   90.00
#
_symmetry.space_group_name_H-M   'P 1'
#
loop_
_entity.id
_entity.type
_entity.pdbx_description
1 polymer ?
#
loop_
_entity_poly.entity_id
_entity_poly.type
_entity_poly.pdbx_seq_one_letter_code
_entity_poly.pdbx_strand_id
1 'polypeptide(L)'
;FLGEVVRRGHIRGVALGFGGATISLMDLGDGGQVSLVGDFAAFIGAVTVVGYILVGRQLRSKRGMPIFIYAFPVTLAAGIWLSFATVLLEGTSFSSVEPSDSLFGWSDPIWIVWIGYLSLGPGLCGHTGVNTVLRWISPIVVSIAMLMEPVFGAIIGWLWTDEVVIGLPTVIGGLMMMAGAITVTLQERGQNSDESV
;
A
#
# COMPACT_ATOMS: atom_id res chain seq x y z
N PHE A 1 11.99 -18.85 -4.32
CA PHE A 1 10.72 -18.59 -3.59
C PHE A 1 10.99 -17.58 -2.48
N LEU A 2 12.08 -17.80 -1.72
CA LEU A 2 12.91 -16.85 -0.96
C LEU A 2 14.30 -16.71 -1.66
N GLY A 3 14.31 -16.43 -2.96
CA GLY A 3 15.48 -16.73 -3.82
C GLY A 3 16.20 -15.53 -4.44
N GLU A 4 15.78 -14.29 -4.18
CA GLU A 4 16.54 -13.12 -4.61
C GLU A 4 17.68 -12.93 -3.60
N VAL A 5 18.92 -12.96 -4.09
CA VAL A 5 20.11 -12.83 -3.24
C VAL A 5 20.13 -11.42 -2.68
N VAL A 6 19.80 -11.26 -1.40
CA VAL A 6 19.77 -9.94 -0.76
C VAL A 6 21.21 -9.47 -0.55
N ARG A 7 21.69 -8.61 -1.46
CA ARG A 7 22.98 -7.93 -1.33
C ARG A 7 22.96 -6.90 -0.21
N ARG A 8 24.14 -6.58 0.34
CA ARG A 8 24.32 -5.58 1.41
C ARG A 8 23.74 -4.20 1.05
N GLY A 9 23.72 -3.85 -0.24
CA GLY A 9 23.10 -2.61 -0.73
C GLY A 9 21.58 -2.56 -0.54
N HIS A 10 20.88 -3.70 -0.70
CA HIS A 10 19.45 -3.78 -0.45
C HIS A 10 19.12 -3.50 1.02
N ILE A 11 19.88 -4.10 1.94
CA ILE A 11 19.69 -3.90 3.39
C ILE A 11 19.91 -2.43 3.77
N ARG A 12 20.97 -1.80 3.23
CA ARG A 12 21.25 -0.38 3.50
C ARG A 12 20.14 0.53 2.99
N GLY A 13 19.67 0.31 1.77
CA GLY A 13 18.59 1.10 1.19
C GLY A 13 17.26 0.92 1.94
N VAL A 14 16.93 -0.30 2.34
CA VAL A 14 15.74 -0.58 3.17
C VAL A 14 15.85 0.07 4.54
N ALA A 15 16.98 -0.05 5.22
CA ALA A 15 17.20 0.59 6.52
C ALA A 15 17.09 2.12 6.44
N LEU A 16 17.66 2.72 5.38
CA LEU A 16 17.57 4.16 5.14
C LEU A 16 16.12 4.60 4.87
N GLY A 17 15.40 3.88 4.01
CA GLY A 17 14.01 4.20 3.69
C GLY A 17 13.07 4.02 4.88
N PHE A 18 13.23 2.95 5.65
CA PHE A 18 12.47 2.71 6.87
C PHE A 18 12.75 3.80 7.93
N GLY A 19 14.02 4.14 8.15
CA GLY A 19 14.39 5.23 9.06
C GLY A 19 13.81 6.58 8.62
N GLY A 20 13.78 6.85 7.32
CA GLY A 20 13.12 8.03 6.77
C GLY A 20 11.61 8.06 7.04
N ALA A 21 10.93 6.93 6.86
CA ALA A 21 9.51 6.81 7.20
C ALA A 21 9.26 7.06 8.69
N THR A 22 10.07 6.50 9.59
CA THR A 22 9.98 6.76 11.03
C THR A 22 10.17 8.24 11.37
N ILE A 23 11.13 8.92 10.75
CA ILE A 23 11.37 10.35 10.99
C ILE A 23 10.18 11.19 10.47
N SER A 24 9.64 10.84 9.31
CA SER A 24 8.46 11.53 8.77
C SER A 24 7.23 11.37 9.66
N LEU A 25 7.12 10.25 10.38
CA LEU A 25 6.02 10.00 11.32
C LEU A 25 6.10 10.86 12.59
N MET A 26 7.27 11.42 12.93
CA MET A 26 7.41 12.28 14.12
C MET A 26 6.74 13.64 13.97
N ASP A 27 6.44 14.06 12.74
CA ASP A 27 5.78 15.33 12.43
C ASP A 27 4.25 15.22 12.55
N LEU A 28 3.72 14.00 12.40
CA LEU A 28 2.34 13.67 12.73
C LEU A 28 2.29 13.64 14.27
N GLY A 29 1.43 14.43 14.90
CA GLY A 29 1.34 14.55 16.36
C GLY A 29 1.04 13.22 17.08
N ASP A 30 0.60 13.26 18.35
CA ASP A 30 0.49 12.08 19.23
C ASP A 30 -0.37 10.88 18.74
N GLY A 31 -0.93 10.89 17.51
CA GLY A 31 -1.37 9.69 16.80
C GLY A 31 -2.58 8.97 17.39
N GLY A 32 -3.14 9.49 18.48
CA GLY A 32 -4.18 8.85 19.27
C GLY A 32 -3.63 8.02 20.43
N GLN A 33 -4.48 7.20 21.04
CA GLN A 33 -4.05 6.35 22.14
C GLN A 33 -3.24 5.15 21.63
N VAL A 34 -2.00 5.01 22.13
CA VAL A 34 -1.18 3.82 21.88
C VAL A 34 -1.87 2.59 22.48
N SER A 35 -2.14 1.58 21.64
CA SER A 35 -2.81 0.34 22.05
C SER A 35 -2.08 -0.86 21.50
N LEU A 36 -1.73 -1.80 22.39
CA LEU A 36 -1.11 -3.08 22.03
C LEU A 36 -1.95 -3.87 21.02
N VAL A 37 -3.28 -3.74 21.08
CA VAL A 37 -4.19 -4.40 20.12
C VAL A 37 -4.03 -3.77 18.74
N GLY A 38 -3.88 -2.44 18.67
CA GLY A 38 -3.63 -1.71 17.43
C GLY A 38 -2.27 -2.09 16.82
N ASP A 39 -1.21 -2.12 17.62
CA ASP A 39 0.13 -2.52 17.16
C ASP A 39 0.13 -3.96 16.62
N PHE A 40 -0.54 -4.88 17.29
CA PHE A 40 -0.67 -6.26 16.85
C PHE A 40 -1.47 -6.37 15.54
N ALA A 41 -2.57 -5.61 15.41
CA ALA A 41 -3.36 -5.55 14.19
C ALA A 41 -2.55 -4.96 13.02
N ALA A 42 -1.78 -3.90 13.25
CA ALA A 42 -0.88 -3.29 12.26
C ALA A 42 0.20 -4.28 11.80
N PHE A 43 0.78 -5.04 12.72
CA PHE A 43 1.75 -6.09 12.39
C PHE A 43 1.13 -7.21 11.53
N ILE A 44 -0.06 -7.71 11.90
CA ILE A 44 -0.76 -8.71 11.09
C ILE A 44 -1.09 -8.15 9.69
N GLY A 45 -1.52 -6.89 9.62
CA GLY A 45 -1.75 -6.18 8.36
C GLY A 45 -0.50 -6.18 7.48
N ALA A 46 0.65 -5.79 8.04
CA ALA A 46 1.92 -5.77 7.33
C ALA A 46 2.33 -7.17 6.82
N VAL A 47 2.22 -8.21 7.65
CA VAL A 47 2.52 -9.60 7.25
C VAL A 47 1.61 -10.06 6.12
N THR A 48 0.32 -9.72 6.19
CA THR A 48 -0.68 -10.08 5.18
C THR A 48 -0.38 -9.40 3.84
N VAL A 49 -0.02 -8.11 3.85
CA VAL A 49 0.39 -7.37 2.64
C VAL A 49 1.66 -7.95 2.01
N VAL A 50 2.66 -8.29 2.82
CA VAL A 50 3.88 -8.95 2.31
C VAL A 50 3.54 -10.31 1.67
N GLY A 51 2.74 -11.13 2.35
CA GLY A 51 2.26 -12.40 1.81
C GLY A 51 1.51 -12.23 0.49
N TYR A 52 0.62 -11.24 0.42
CA TYR A 52 -0.13 -10.89 -0.78
C TYR A 52 0.78 -10.55 -1.97
N ILE A 53 1.78 -9.67 -1.76
CA ILE A 53 2.73 -9.26 -2.80
C ILE A 53 3.55 -10.46 -3.31
N LEU A 54 4.00 -11.34 -2.39
CA LEU A 54 4.78 -12.54 -2.74
C LEU A 54 3.95 -13.54 -3.56
N VAL A 55 2.70 -13.79 -3.15
CA VAL A 55 1.76 -14.64 -3.91
C VAL A 55 1.46 -14.02 -5.27
N GLY A 56 1.22 -12.69 -5.31
CA GLY A 56 1.00 -11.93 -6.54
C GLY A 56 2.15 -12.09 -7.52
N ARG A 57 3.40 -11.91 -7.07
CA ARG A 57 4.63 -12.13 -7.87
C ARG A 57 4.68 -13.55 -8.44
N GLN A 58 4.41 -14.57 -7.63
CA GLN A 58 4.44 -15.96 -8.08
C GLN A 58 3.38 -16.25 -9.16
N LEU A 59 2.15 -15.78 -8.97
CA LEU A 59 1.04 -16.04 -9.88
C LEU A 59 1.18 -15.25 -11.19
N ARG A 60 1.63 -14.00 -11.10
CA ARG A 60 1.84 -13.09 -12.23
C ARG A 60 3.08 -13.43 -13.05
N SER A 61 4.21 -13.66 -12.39
CA SER A 61 5.52 -13.83 -13.05
C SER A 61 5.73 -15.28 -13.50
N LYS A 62 5.48 -16.27 -12.62
CA LYS A 62 5.79 -17.67 -12.95
C LYS A 62 4.66 -18.42 -13.63
N ARG A 63 3.41 -18.14 -13.27
CA ARG A 63 2.23 -18.79 -13.89
C ARG A 63 1.64 -17.99 -15.04
N GLY A 64 2.17 -16.79 -15.32
CA GLY A 64 1.74 -15.94 -16.44
C GLY A 64 0.26 -15.53 -16.37
N MET A 65 -0.35 -15.51 -15.18
CA MET A 65 -1.78 -15.28 -15.04
C MET A 65 -2.16 -13.88 -15.53
N PRO A 66 -3.15 -13.75 -16.44
CA PRO A 66 -3.71 -12.47 -16.83
C PRO A 66 -4.23 -11.70 -15.62
N ILE A 67 -4.04 -10.39 -15.61
CA ILE A 67 -4.30 -9.61 -14.41
C ILE A 67 -5.77 -9.59 -14.00
N PHE A 68 -6.69 -9.58 -14.97
CA PHE A 68 -8.12 -9.56 -14.69
C PHE A 68 -8.58 -10.86 -14.00
N ILE A 69 -8.02 -12.01 -14.41
CA ILE A 69 -8.31 -13.33 -13.82
C ILE A 69 -7.83 -13.38 -12.35
N TYR A 70 -6.80 -12.61 -12.01
CA TYR A 70 -6.32 -12.49 -10.64
C TYR A 70 -7.10 -11.43 -9.84
N ALA A 71 -7.25 -10.23 -10.39
CA ALA A 71 -7.80 -9.08 -9.68
C ALA A 71 -9.30 -9.25 -9.37
N PHE A 72 -10.07 -9.81 -10.30
CA PHE A 72 -11.52 -9.99 -10.11
C PHE A 72 -11.88 -10.87 -8.90
N PRO A 73 -11.40 -12.14 -8.77
CA PRO A 73 -11.76 -12.97 -7.63
C PRO A 73 -11.21 -12.42 -6.30
N VAL A 74 -10.03 -11.80 -6.31
CA VAL A 74 -9.44 -11.21 -5.10
C VAL A 74 -10.24 -10.02 -4.61
N THR A 75 -10.61 -9.09 -5.51
CA THR A 75 -11.41 -7.92 -5.15
C THR A 75 -12.85 -8.30 -4.77
N LEU A 76 -13.43 -9.30 -5.43
CA LEU A 76 -14.74 -9.84 -5.07
C LEU A 76 -14.71 -10.47 -3.67
N ALA A 77 -13.72 -11.31 -3.37
CA ALA A 77 -13.57 -11.92 -2.06
C ALA A 77 -13.36 -10.86 -0.96
N ALA A 78 -12.55 -9.84 -1.24
CA ALA A 78 -12.36 -8.72 -0.32
C ALA A 78 -13.68 -7.97 -0.05
N GLY A 79 -14.47 -7.69 -1.09
CA GLY A 79 -15.78 -7.04 -0.93
C GLY A 79 -16.76 -7.86 -0.09
N ILE A 80 -16.80 -9.19 -0.26
CA ILE A 80 -17.63 -10.09 0.55
C ILE A 80 -17.16 -10.09 2.01
N TRP A 81 -15.85 -10.19 2.23
CA TRP A 81 -15.29 -10.26 3.58
C TRP A 81 -15.45 -8.94 4.34
N LEU A 82 -15.28 -7.81 3.65
CA LEU A 82 -15.53 -6.48 4.19
C LEU A 82 -17.03 -6.31 4.52
N SER A 83 -17.94 -6.72 3.63
CA SER A 83 -19.39 -6.70 3.90
C SER A 83 -19.76 -7.51 5.14
N PHE A 84 -19.09 -8.64 5.38
CA PHE A 84 -19.32 -9.43 6.59
C PHE A 84 -18.73 -8.76 7.83
N ALA A 85 -17.55 -8.17 7.71
CA ALA A 85 -16.88 -7.48 8.80
C ALA A 85 -17.66 -6.25 9.27
N THR A 86 -18.23 -5.46 8.36
CA THR A 86 -19.06 -4.29 8.72
C THR A 86 -20.30 -4.72 9.50
N VAL A 87 -21.00 -5.77 9.05
CA VAL A 87 -22.20 -6.28 9.76
C VAL A 87 -21.86 -6.75 11.18
N LEU A 88 -20.71 -7.40 11.38
CA LEU A 88 -20.31 -7.91 12.69
C LEU A 88 -19.73 -6.86 13.63
N LEU A 89 -18.92 -5.93 13.12
CA LEU A 89 -18.12 -5.01 13.93
C LEU A 89 -18.76 -3.63 14.05
N GLU A 90 -19.43 -3.16 13.00
CA GLU A 90 -20.04 -1.83 12.93
C GLU A 90 -21.57 -1.89 13.13
N GLY A 91 -22.17 -3.08 13.13
CA GLY A 91 -23.60 -3.26 13.37
C GLY A 91 -24.49 -2.82 12.20
N THR A 92 -23.92 -2.75 10.99
CA THR A 92 -24.65 -2.38 9.76
C THR A 92 -25.82 -3.35 9.52
N SER A 93 -27.00 -2.80 9.20
CA SER A 93 -28.18 -3.61 8.91
C SER A 93 -28.47 -3.66 7.40
N PHE A 94 -29.19 -4.70 6.96
CA PHE A 94 -29.54 -4.87 5.54
C PHE A 94 -30.60 -3.88 5.04
N SER A 95 -31.35 -3.27 5.95
CA SER A 95 -32.56 -2.49 5.65
C SER A 95 -32.63 -1.17 6.43
N SER A 96 -31.48 -0.61 6.81
CA SER A 96 -31.41 0.70 7.48
C SER A 96 -31.97 1.79 6.56
N VAL A 97 -32.72 2.73 7.14
CA VAL A 97 -33.26 3.89 6.42
C VAL A 97 -32.14 4.87 6.07
N GLU A 98 -31.11 4.95 6.92
CA GLU A 98 -29.96 5.80 6.68
C GLU A 98 -28.94 5.08 5.78
N PRO A 99 -28.50 5.70 4.67
CA PRO A 99 -27.54 5.08 3.75
C PRO A 99 -26.18 4.76 4.39
N SER A 100 -25.75 5.48 5.44
CA SER A 100 -24.50 5.19 6.15
C SER A 100 -24.52 3.85 6.87
N ASP A 101 -25.70 3.43 7.33
CA ASP A 101 -25.87 2.28 8.22
C ASP A 101 -26.41 1.06 7.47
N SER A 102 -26.55 1.17 6.15
CA SER A 102 -27.07 0.13 5.27
C SER A 102 -25.96 -0.52 4.47
N LEU A 103 -25.94 -1.85 4.42
CA LEU A 103 -24.97 -2.62 3.63
C LEU A 103 -24.98 -2.25 2.13
N PHE A 104 -26.14 -1.85 1.60
CA PHE A 104 -26.32 -1.42 0.22
C PHE A 104 -26.47 0.10 0.07
N GLY A 105 -26.18 0.87 1.13
CA GLY A 105 -26.31 2.32 1.11
C GLY A 105 -25.35 3.01 0.14
N TRP A 106 -24.28 2.33 -0.27
CA TRP A 106 -23.39 2.76 -1.36
C TRP A 106 -24.11 2.90 -2.72
N SER A 107 -25.31 2.32 -2.89
CA SER A 107 -26.13 2.51 -4.10
C SER A 107 -26.83 3.87 -4.17
N ASP A 108 -26.83 4.65 -3.07
CA ASP A 108 -27.40 5.99 -3.06
C ASP A 108 -26.63 6.93 -4.00
N PRO A 109 -27.33 7.75 -4.82
CA PRO A 109 -26.70 8.71 -5.72
C PRO A 109 -25.64 9.61 -5.10
N ILE A 110 -25.76 9.94 -3.80
CA ILE A 110 -24.78 10.79 -3.12
C ILE A 110 -23.38 10.15 -3.03
N TRP A 111 -23.31 8.83 -3.02
CA TRP A 111 -22.06 8.07 -2.87
C TRP A 111 -21.45 7.64 -4.21
N ILE A 112 -22.22 7.62 -5.30
CA ILE A 112 -21.77 7.11 -6.60
C ILE A 112 -20.48 7.76 -7.08
N VAL A 113 -20.34 9.09 -6.92
CA VAL A 113 -19.13 9.82 -7.33
C VAL A 113 -17.91 9.37 -6.52
N TRP A 114 -18.06 9.23 -5.20
CA TRP A 114 -16.99 8.80 -4.30
C TRP A 114 -16.60 7.34 -4.55
N ILE A 115 -17.58 6.48 -4.81
CA ILE A 115 -17.34 5.07 -5.18
C ILE A 115 -16.63 4.99 -6.52
N GLY A 116 -17.05 5.79 -7.50
CA GLY A 116 -16.38 5.89 -8.79
C GLY A 116 -14.91 6.31 -8.62
N TYR A 117 -14.67 7.32 -7.79
CA TYR A 117 -13.31 7.77 -7.46
C TYR A 117 -12.47 6.67 -6.79
N LEU A 118 -12.98 6.03 -5.73
CA LEU A 118 -12.25 4.99 -4.98
C LEU A 118 -12.05 3.71 -5.81
N SER A 119 -13.05 3.30 -6.58
CA SER A 119 -12.97 2.10 -7.41
C SER A 119 -12.05 2.27 -8.61
N LEU A 120 -12.06 3.42 -9.28
CA LEU A 120 -11.22 3.66 -10.45
C LEU A 120 -9.81 4.11 -10.07
N GLY A 121 -9.67 5.00 -9.08
CA GLY A 121 -8.39 5.55 -8.64
C GLY A 121 -7.55 4.52 -7.88
N PRO A 122 -7.64 4.44 -6.55
CA PRO A 122 -6.83 3.51 -5.78
C PRO A 122 -7.17 2.04 -6.06
N GLY A 123 -8.45 1.71 -6.30
CA GLY A 123 -8.88 0.33 -6.59
C GLY A 123 -8.29 -0.23 -7.88
N LEU A 124 -8.73 0.33 -9.02
CA LEU A 124 -8.32 -0.15 -10.33
C LEU A 124 -6.91 0.32 -10.65
N CYS A 125 -6.65 1.63 -10.74
CA CYS A 125 -5.33 2.12 -11.14
C CYS A 125 -4.24 1.79 -10.10
N GLY A 126 -4.51 1.96 -8.81
CA GLY A 126 -3.55 1.70 -7.72
C GLY A 126 -3.24 0.21 -7.55
N HIS A 127 -4.15 -0.56 -6.95
CA HIS A 127 -3.90 -1.96 -6.61
C HIS A 127 -3.63 -2.83 -7.84
N THR A 128 -4.41 -2.65 -8.92
CA THR A 128 -4.15 -3.40 -10.15
C THR A 128 -2.84 -2.96 -10.79
N GLY A 129 -2.47 -1.68 -10.69
CA GLY A 129 -1.16 -1.18 -11.12
C GLY A 129 -0.01 -1.88 -10.41
N VAL A 130 -0.02 -1.92 -9.06
CA VAL A 130 0.99 -2.60 -8.25
C VAL A 130 1.10 -4.09 -8.64
N ASN A 131 -0.04 -4.78 -8.77
CA ASN A 131 -0.09 -6.17 -9.21
C ASN A 131 0.43 -6.39 -10.64
N THR A 132 0.23 -5.39 -11.50
CA THR A 132 0.74 -5.41 -12.88
C THR A 132 2.26 -5.40 -12.85
N VAL A 133 2.83 -4.44 -12.14
CA VAL A 133 4.26 -4.18 -12.07
C VAL A 133 5.02 -5.36 -11.44
N LEU A 134 4.41 -6.09 -10.50
CA LEU A 134 5.00 -7.31 -9.92
C LEU A 134 5.34 -8.40 -10.93
N ARG A 135 4.80 -8.37 -12.15
CA ARG A 135 5.23 -9.31 -13.21
C ARG A 135 6.67 -9.08 -13.65
N TRP A 136 7.12 -7.82 -13.66
CA TRP A 136 8.42 -7.43 -14.21
C TRP A 136 9.40 -6.95 -13.14
N ILE A 137 8.92 -6.28 -12.10
CA ILE A 137 9.74 -5.70 -11.04
C ILE A 137 9.73 -6.60 -9.80
N SER A 138 10.88 -6.74 -9.14
CA SER A 138 11.00 -7.54 -7.92
C SER A 138 10.19 -6.98 -6.76
N PRO A 139 9.71 -7.83 -5.85
CA PRO A 139 8.94 -7.40 -4.69
C PRO A 139 9.67 -6.36 -3.83
N ILE A 140 10.99 -6.48 -3.66
CA ILE A 140 11.79 -5.56 -2.83
C ILE A 140 11.73 -4.13 -3.39
N VAL A 141 11.85 -3.96 -4.71
CA VAL A 141 11.77 -2.65 -5.37
C VAL A 141 10.35 -2.09 -5.31
N VAL A 142 9.32 -2.93 -5.47
CA VAL A 142 7.93 -2.48 -5.33
C VAL A 142 7.63 -2.04 -3.90
N SER A 143 8.05 -2.82 -2.89
CA SER A 143 7.86 -2.48 -1.47
C SER A 143 8.56 -1.18 -1.07
N ILE A 144 9.82 -0.98 -1.47
CA ILE A 144 10.53 0.27 -1.14
C ILE A 144 9.92 1.47 -1.87
N ALA A 145 9.40 1.28 -3.10
CA ALA A 145 8.71 2.34 -3.83
C ALA A 145 7.39 2.72 -3.17
N MET A 146 6.64 1.76 -2.59
CA MET A 146 5.41 2.07 -1.84
C MET A 146 5.67 2.85 -0.56
N LEU A 147 6.86 2.77 0.04
CA LEU A 147 7.21 3.67 1.14
C LEU A 147 7.09 5.14 0.73
N MET A 148 7.20 5.49 -0.55
CA MET A 148 7.02 6.87 -1.02
C MET A 148 5.58 7.41 -0.93
N GLU A 149 4.58 6.57 -0.65
CA GLU A 149 3.17 6.99 -0.50
C GLU A 149 2.97 8.18 0.45
N PRO A 150 3.47 8.18 1.70
CA PRO A 150 3.41 9.35 2.59
C PRO A 150 4.09 10.59 2.01
N VAL A 151 5.15 10.47 1.19
CA VAL A 151 5.79 11.63 0.55
C VAL A 151 4.85 12.26 -0.47
N PHE A 152 4.24 11.44 -1.34
CA PHE A 152 3.24 11.93 -2.28
C PHE A 152 1.99 12.44 -1.56
N GLY A 153 1.57 11.76 -0.50
CA GLY A 153 0.45 12.18 0.35
C GLY A 153 0.68 13.54 1.00
N ALA A 154 1.88 13.79 1.52
CA ALA A 154 2.25 15.10 2.08
C ALA A 154 2.27 16.20 1.01
N ILE A 155 2.77 15.92 -0.20
CA ILE A 155 2.76 16.88 -1.31
C ILE A 155 1.33 17.19 -1.76
N ILE A 156 0.50 16.16 -1.96
CA ILE A 156 -0.91 16.34 -2.35
C ILE A 156 -1.67 17.09 -1.26
N GLY A 157 -1.48 16.71 0.01
CA GLY A 157 -2.10 17.39 1.15
C GLY A 157 -1.69 18.86 1.23
N TRP A 158 -0.42 19.17 1.02
CA TRP A 158 0.07 20.55 0.98
C TRP A 158 -0.47 21.36 -0.22
N LEU A 159 -0.66 20.73 -1.39
CA LEU A 159 -1.19 21.40 -2.57
C LEU A 159 -2.70 21.62 -2.53
N TRP A 160 -3.44 20.74 -1.84
CA TRP A 160 -4.90 20.72 -1.84
C TRP A 160 -5.51 21.31 -0.58
N THR A 161 -4.79 21.28 0.54
CA THR A 161 -5.26 21.73 1.85
C THR A 161 -4.39 22.87 2.33
N ASP A 162 -4.99 24.05 2.55
CA ASP A 162 -4.30 25.23 3.07
C ASP A 162 -3.81 25.06 4.54
N GLU A 163 -4.18 23.96 5.19
CA GLU A 163 -3.88 23.68 6.61
C GLU A 163 -2.67 22.76 6.82
N VAL A 164 -2.16 22.09 5.78
CA VAL A 164 -1.05 21.13 5.92
C VAL A 164 0.28 21.88 5.86
N VAL A 165 1.00 21.91 6.98
CA VAL A 165 2.37 22.44 7.04
C VAL A 165 3.34 21.27 6.96
N ILE A 166 4.20 21.25 5.93
CA ILE A 166 5.27 20.26 5.83
C ILE A 166 6.39 20.68 6.80
N GLY A 167 6.49 19.98 7.93
CA GLY A 167 7.56 20.19 8.89
C GLY A 167 8.90 19.63 8.43
N LEU A 168 9.97 20.09 9.11
CA LEU A 168 11.33 19.65 8.84
C LEU A 168 11.51 18.12 8.94
N PRO A 169 10.89 17.39 9.90
CA PRO A 169 10.99 15.94 9.97
C PRO A 169 10.38 15.26 8.73
N THR A 170 9.24 15.74 8.22
CA THR A 170 8.62 15.22 6.99
C THR A 170 9.53 15.40 5.78
N VAL A 171 10.21 16.55 5.65
CA VAL A 171 11.17 16.78 4.54
C VAL A 171 12.36 15.84 4.63
N ILE A 172 12.99 15.75 5.81
CA ILE A 172 14.17 14.88 6.02
C ILE A 172 13.78 13.42 5.80
N GLY A 173 12.67 12.99 6.37
CA GLY A 173 12.13 11.65 6.22
C GLY A 173 11.87 11.31 4.75
N GLY A 174 11.19 12.18 4.02
CA GLY A 174 10.93 12.02 2.60
C GLY A 174 12.21 11.92 1.75
N LEU A 175 13.22 12.75 2.03
CA LEU A 175 14.53 12.67 1.34
C LEU A 175 15.25 11.34 1.62
N MET A 176 15.21 10.86 2.86
CA MET A 176 15.78 9.56 3.23
C MET A 176 15.05 8.41 2.54
N MET A 177 13.72 8.48 2.41
CA MET A 177 12.90 7.49 1.71
C MET A 177 13.24 7.43 0.23
N MET A 178 13.36 8.59 -0.43
CA MET A 178 13.83 8.68 -1.82
C MET A 178 15.22 8.09 -1.99
N ALA A 179 16.17 8.45 -1.13
CA ALA A 179 17.53 7.93 -1.19
C ALA A 179 17.58 6.41 -0.97
N GLY A 180 16.77 5.87 -0.05
CA GLY A 180 16.62 4.44 0.19
C GLY A 180 16.08 3.71 -1.04
N ALA A 181 14.99 4.21 -1.64
CA ALA A 181 14.38 3.65 -2.84
C ALA A 181 15.34 3.67 -4.04
N ILE A 182 16.08 4.76 -4.25
CA ILE A 182 17.11 4.87 -5.29
C ILE A 182 18.21 3.83 -5.07
N THR A 183 18.71 3.71 -3.84
CA THR A 183 19.79 2.77 -3.50
C THR A 183 19.39 1.32 -3.78
N VAL A 184 18.18 0.91 -3.36
CA VAL A 184 17.64 -0.43 -3.64
C VAL A 184 17.49 -0.65 -5.14
N THR A 185 16.92 0.31 -5.87
CA THR A 185 16.69 0.20 -7.31
C THR A 185 18.00 0.08 -8.10
N LEU A 186 19.04 0.85 -7.73
CA LEU A 186 20.36 0.77 -8.36
C LEU A 186 21.04 -0.58 -8.07
N GLN A 187 20.91 -1.07 -6.84
CA GLN A 187 21.50 -2.35 -6.45
C GLN A 187 20.87 -3.53 -7.21
N GLU A 188 19.55 -3.49 -7.40
CA GLU A 188 18.80 -4.50 -8.16
C GLU A 188 19.18 -4.48 -9.65
N ARG A 189 19.32 -3.29 -10.24
CA ARG A 189 19.79 -3.16 -11.63
C ARG A 189 21.19 -3.76 -11.82
N GLY A 190 22.11 -3.47 -10.91
CA GLY A 190 23.47 -4.03 -10.96
C GLY A 190 23.47 -5.55 -10.86
N GLN A 191 22.60 -6.15 -10.04
CA GLN A 191 22.47 -7.61 -9.94
C GLN A 191 21.94 -8.24 -11.23
N ASN A 192 20.89 -7.67 -11.84
CA ASN A 192 20.37 -8.18 -13.12
C ASN A 192 21.40 -8.08 -14.26
N SER A 193 22.25 -7.06 -14.25
CA SER A 193 23.37 -6.95 -15.20
C SER A 193 24.43 -8.02 -14.98
N ASP A 194 24.84 -8.27 -13.73
CA ASP A 194 25.82 -9.32 -13.39
C ASP A 194 25.33 -10.73 -13.76
N GLU A 195 24.02 -11.02 -13.63
CA GLU A 195 23.44 -12.32 -14.00
C GLU A 195 23.29 -12.54 -15.51
N SER A 196 23.38 -11.46 -16.31
CA SER A 196 23.26 -11.52 -17.78
C SER A 196 24.60 -11.70 -18.52
N VAL A 197 25.72 -11.71 -17.79
CA VAL A 197 27.09 -11.92 -18.29
C VAL A 197 27.55 -13.34 -17.97
#